data_AF-A0ABD0PRV3-F1
#
_entry.id   AF-A0ABD0PRV3-F1
#
_cell.length_a   1.000
_cell.length_b   1.000
_cell.length_c   1.000
_cell.angle_alpha   90.00
_cell.angle_beta   90.00
_cell.angle_gamma   90.00
#
_symmetry.space_group_name_H-M   'P 1'
#
loop_
_entity.id
_entity.type
_entity.pdbx_description
1 polymer ?
#
loop_
_entity_poly.entity_id
_entity_poly.type
_entity_poly.pdbx_seq_one_letter_code
_entity_poly.pdbx_strand_id
1 'polypeptide(L)'
;VWDVVSGEVLNTLIHHNEAVLHLRFCNGLMVTCSKDRSIAVWDMASATDISLRRVLVGHRAAVNVVDFDDKYIVSASGDRTIK
;
A
#
# COMPACT_ATOMS: atom_id res chain seq x y z
N VAL A 1 4.09 -10.91 -3.11
CA VAL A 1 3.38 -11.84 -2.22
C VAL A 1 4.05 -13.18 -2.34
N TRP A 2 4.39 -13.78 -1.20
CA TRP A 2 5.15 -15.02 -1.12
C TRP A 2 4.32 -16.06 -0.38
N ASP A 3 4.40 -17.30 -0.81
CA ASP A 3 3.90 -18.41 -0.01
C ASP A 3 4.87 -18.67 1.15
N VAL A 4 4.35 -18.77 2.38
CA VAL A 4 5.18 -18.92 3.58
C VAL A 4 5.75 -20.34 3.71
N VAL A 5 5.10 -21.34 3.11
CA VAL A 5 5.49 -22.75 3.23
C VAL A 5 6.50 -23.12 2.14
N SER A 6 6.20 -22.80 0.87
CA SER A 6 7.06 -23.12 -0.27
C SER A 6 8.14 -22.07 -0.52
N GLY A 7 7.94 -20.82 -0.06
CA GLY A 7 8.83 -19.71 -0.37
C GLY A 7 8.71 -19.21 -1.82
N GLU A 8 7.70 -19.64 -2.57
CA GLU A 8 7.50 -19.23 -3.95
C GLU A 8 6.87 -17.83 -4.04
N VAL A 9 7.22 -17.11 -5.11
CA VAL A 9 6.57 -15.84 -5.44
C VAL A 9 5.20 -16.13 -6.06
N LEU A 10 4.13 -15.79 -5.33
CA LEU A 10 2.75 -15.95 -5.81
C LEU A 10 2.30 -14.78 -6.68
N ASN A 11 2.75 -13.56 -6.36
CA ASN A 11 2.35 -12.36 -7.08
C ASN A 11 3.35 -11.21 -6.89
N THR A 12 3.52 -10.36 -7.90
CA THR A 12 4.33 -9.14 -7.87
C THR A 12 3.45 -7.95 -8.24
N LEU A 13 3.19 -7.08 -7.27
CA LEU A 13 2.31 -5.93 -7.46
C LEU A 13 3.10 -4.74 -7.99
N ILE A 14 2.78 -4.32 -9.21
CA ILE A 14 3.49 -3.24 -9.91
C ILE A 14 2.54 -2.05 -10.04
N HIS A 15 2.87 -0.96 -9.35
CA HIS A 15 2.16 0.32 -9.46
C HIS A 15 3.04 1.51 -9.07
N HIS A 16 3.70 1.43 -7.92
CA HIS A 16 4.55 2.49 -7.43
C HIS A 16 5.78 2.69 -8.32
N ASN A 17 6.13 3.94 -8.59
CA ASN A 17 7.25 4.32 -9.47
C ASN A 17 8.55 4.54 -8.69
N GLU A 18 8.48 4.58 -7.37
CA GLU A 18 9.62 4.61 -6.46
C GLU A 18 9.42 3.62 -5.31
N ALA A 19 10.42 3.53 -4.42
CA ALA A 19 10.44 2.63 -3.28
C ALA A 19 9.12 2.62 -2.50
N VAL A 20 8.55 1.44 -2.32
CA VAL A 20 7.45 1.19 -1.39
C VAL A 20 8.02 1.24 0.02
N LEU A 21 7.53 2.15 0.86
CA LEU A 21 8.10 2.44 2.17
C LEU A 21 7.37 1.73 3.30
N HIS A 22 6.06 1.57 3.17
CA HIS A 22 5.24 0.86 4.14
C HIS A 22 4.03 0.21 3.48
N LEU A 23 3.50 -0.82 4.13
CA LEU A 23 2.23 -1.44 3.78
C LEU A 23 1.49 -1.89 5.03
N ARG A 24 0.16 -1.93 4.95
CA ARG A 24 -0.71 -2.49 5.97
C ARG A 24 -1.75 -3.37 5.29
N PHE A 25 -2.07 -4.51 5.89
CA PHE A 25 -3.15 -5.40 5.46
C PHE A 25 -4.16 -5.55 6.60
N CYS A 26 -5.44 -5.41 6.28
CA CYS A 26 -6.55 -5.60 7.21
C CYS A 26 -7.81 -5.97 6.41
N ASN A 27 -8.55 -7.00 6.87
CA ASN A 27 -9.86 -7.36 6.35
C ASN A 27 -9.97 -7.50 4.80
N GLY A 28 -8.94 -8.06 4.15
CA GLY A 28 -8.94 -8.25 2.69
C GLY A 28 -8.58 -6.99 1.88
N LEU A 29 -8.25 -5.89 2.55
CA LEU A 29 -7.66 -4.70 1.95
C LEU A 29 -6.18 -4.64 2.28
N MET A 30 -5.41 -4.17 1.30
CA MET A 30 -4.03 -3.78 1.51
C MET A 30 -3.85 -2.33 1.12
N VAL A 31 -3.16 -1.56 1.95
CA VAL A 31 -2.81 -0.17 1.69
C VAL A 31 -1.30 -0.06 1.70
N THR A 32 -0.72 0.47 0.62
CA THR A 32 0.71 0.65 0.45
C THR A 32 1.03 2.12 0.25
N CYS A 33 2.22 2.56 0.66
CA CYS A 33 2.68 3.93 0.41
C CYS A 33 4.11 3.96 -0.10
N SER A 34 4.45 5.01 -0.85
CA SER A 34 5.72 5.09 -1.56
C SER A 34 6.38 6.46 -1.47
N LYS A 35 7.68 6.45 -1.75
CA LYS A 35 8.49 7.64 -1.98
C LYS A 35 7.98 8.47 -3.17
N ASP A 36 7.24 7.86 -4.10
CA ASP A 36 6.60 8.54 -5.25
C ASP A 36 5.45 9.51 -4.85
N ARG A 37 5.16 9.60 -3.55
CA ARG A 37 4.15 10.47 -2.90
C ARG A 37 2.71 9.96 -3.02
N SER A 38 2.52 8.73 -3.49
CA SER A 38 1.21 8.09 -3.61
C SER A 38 0.97 7.06 -2.51
N ILE A 39 -0.32 6.82 -2.27
CA ILE A 39 -0.83 5.71 -1.48
C ILE A 39 -1.72 4.88 -2.41
N ALA A 40 -1.50 3.58 -2.47
CA ALA A 40 -2.31 2.66 -3.26
C ALA A 40 -3.15 1.77 -2.35
N VAL A 41 -4.43 1.65 -2.67
CA VAL A 41 -5.40 0.79 -2.00
C VAL A 41 -5.70 -0.38 -2.93
N TRP A 42 -5.56 -1.59 -2.40
CA TRP A 42 -5.68 -2.83 -3.13
C TRP A 42 -6.79 -3.68 -2.50
N ASP A 43 -7.65 -4.24 -3.35
CA ASP A 43 -8.51 -5.34 -2.94
C ASP A 43 -7.69 -6.63 -3.08
N MET A 44 -7.57 -7.39 -1.99
CA MET A 44 -6.81 -8.64 -1.91
C MET A 44 -7.76 -9.77 -1.50
N ALA A 45 -8.45 -10.34 -2.48
CA ALA A 45 -9.35 -11.47 -2.27
C ALA A 45 -8.57 -12.78 -2.00
N SER A 46 -7.40 -12.93 -2.62
CA SER A 46 -6.46 -14.01 -2.36
C SER A 46 -5.03 -13.59 -2.67
N ALA A 47 -4.05 -14.46 -2.41
CA ALA A 47 -2.65 -14.19 -2.73
C ALA A 47 -2.38 -14.02 -4.25
N THR A 48 -3.23 -14.60 -5.10
CA THR A 48 -3.12 -14.55 -6.56
C THR A 48 -4.13 -13.59 -7.20
N ASP A 49 -5.19 -13.21 -6.48
CA ASP A 49 -6.21 -12.27 -6.93
C ASP A 49 -6.15 -10.97 -6.14
N ILE A 50 -5.37 -10.02 -6.68
CA ILE A 50 -5.12 -8.72 -6.09
C ILE A 50 -5.28 -7.67 -7.16
N SER A 51 -6.11 -6.66 -6.89
CA SER A 51 -6.41 -5.59 -7.85
C SER A 51 -6.24 -4.21 -7.22
N LEU A 52 -5.77 -3.25 -8.02
CA LEU A 52 -5.64 -1.86 -7.59
C LEU A 52 -7.03 -1.20 -7.58
N ARG A 53 -7.54 -0.90 -6.39
CA ARG A 53 -8.85 -0.28 -6.20
C ARG A 53 -8.80 1.23 -6.39
N ARG A 54 -7.79 1.88 -5.80
CA ARG A 54 -7.67 3.35 -5.82
C ARG A 54 -6.24 3.80 -5.55
N VAL A 55 -5.90 4.96 -6.10
CA VAL A 55 -4.67 5.69 -5.79
C VAL A 55 -5.05 7.01 -5.14
N LEU A 56 -4.47 7.28 -3.97
CA LEU A 56 -4.63 8.55 -3.26
C LEU A 56 -3.36 9.37 -3.47
N VAL A 57 -3.57 10.61 -3.93
CA VAL A 57 -2.50 11.58 -4.17
C VAL A 57 -2.87 12.86 -3.43
N GLY A 58 -1.91 13.45 -2.75
CA GLY A 58 -2.13 14.69 -2.00
C GLY A 58 -0.95 15.13 -1.15
N HIS A 59 -0.07 14.20 -0.77
CA HIS A 59 1.21 14.55 -0.16
C HIS A 59 2.18 15.16 -1.16
N ARG A 60 3.04 16.06 -0.67
CA ARG A 60 4.03 16.78 -1.49
C ARG A 60 5.43 16.16 -1.43
N ALA A 61 5.62 15.17 -0.55
CA ALA A 61 6.86 14.41 -0.40
C ALA A 61 6.55 12.94 -0.05
N ALA A 62 7.60 12.13 0.09
CA ALA A 62 7.51 10.70 0.35
C ALA A 62 6.50 10.38 1.47
N VAL A 63 5.63 9.40 1.24
CA VAL A 63 4.72 8.90 2.27
C VAL A 63 5.43 7.75 2.96
N ASN A 64 5.83 7.97 4.21
CA ASN A 64 6.72 7.05 4.93
C ASN A 64 5.95 5.95 5.63
N VAL A 65 4.72 6.25 6.09
CA VAL A 65 3.87 5.30 6.84
C VAL A 65 2.42 5.53 6.46
N VAL A 66 1.67 4.44 6.43
CA VAL A 66 0.22 4.38 6.34
C VAL A 66 -0.34 3.46 7.41
N ASP A 67 -1.49 3.81 7.96
CA ASP A 67 -2.33 2.93 8.76
C ASP A 67 -3.80 3.13 8.38
N PHE A 68 -4.65 2.16 8.65
CA PHE A 68 -6.06 2.27 8.29
C PHE A 68 -6.95 1.33 9.11
N ASP A 69 -8.24 1.68 9.15
CA ASP A 69 -9.33 0.85 9.67
C ASP A 69 -10.39 0.60 8.60
N ASP A 70 -11.56 0.10 8.97
CA ASP A 70 -12.65 -0.22 8.04
C ASP A 70 -13.21 1.00 7.27
N LYS A 71 -12.88 2.22 7.68
CA LYS A 71 -13.48 3.46 7.17
C LYS A 71 -12.47 4.54 6.76
N TYR A 72 -11.34 4.64 7.43
CA TYR A 72 -10.38 5.72 7.31
C TYR A 72 -8.97 5.20 7.06
N ILE A 73 -8.24 5.91 6.22
CA ILE A 73 -6.81 5.72 6.01
C ILE A 73 -6.13 6.97 6.54
N VAL A 74 -5.05 6.79 7.30
CA VAL A 74 -4.18 7.86 7.78
C VAL A 74 -2.76 7.65 7.25
N SER A 75 -2.06 8.74 6.95
CA SER A 75 -0.73 8.69 6.37
C SER A 75 0.18 9.79 6.90
N ALA A 76 1.45 9.46 7.08
CA ALA A 76 2.49 10.39 7.51
C ALA A 76 3.54 10.56 6.40
N SER A 77 3.87 11.82 6.08
CA SER A 77 4.76 12.16 4.98
C SER A 77 5.92 13.05 5.40
N GLY A 78 7.02 12.96 4.64
CA GLY A 78 8.15 13.91 4.72
C GLY A 78 7.77 15.36 4.38
N ASP A 79 6.54 15.63 3.90
CA ASP A 79 6.05 16.99 3.67
C ASP A 79 5.65 17.72 4.96
N ARG A 80 5.85 17.06 6.11
CA ARG A 80 5.53 17.54 7.47
C ARG A 80 4.03 17.63 7.74
N THR A 81 3.22 16.83 7.04
CA THR A 81 1.78 16.73 7.26
C THR A 81 1.33 15.29 7.51
N ILE A 82 0.19 15.17 8.20
CA ILE A 82 -0.59 13.94 8.32
C ILE A 82 -1.87 14.14 7.51
N LYS A 83 -2.32 13.11 6.81
CA LYS A 83 -3.58 13.10 6.05
C LYS A 83 -4.41 11.90 6.42
#